data_AF-A0AAE3AL36-F1
#
_entry.id   AF-A0AAE3AL36-F1
#
_cell.length_a   1.000
_cell.length_b   1.000
_cell.length_c   1.000
_cell.angle_alpha   90.00
_cell.angle_beta   90.00
_cell.angle_gamma   90.00
#
_symmetry.space_group_name_H-M   'P 1'
#
loop_
_entity.id
_entity.type
_entity.pdbx_description
1 polymer ?
#
loop_
_entity_poly.entity_id
_entity_poly.type
_entity_poly.pdbx_seq_one_letter_code
_entity_poly.pdbx_strand_id
1 'polypeptide(L)'
;MRKFNLNRVGKYARYAYFAMASATLLAIPCFASTGVAEIDTPINNLLTMFFGLLKVVGIFVGLFGLVQIVMAGFSHDSTKRIIGVTCIIGGFTLCFAQQILTFLGMTTA
;
A
#
# COMPACT_ATOMS: atom_id res chain seq x y z
N MET A 1 -22.96 6.20 39.75
CA MET A 1 -22.90 6.58 38.32
C MET A 1 -21.46 6.45 37.83
N ARG A 2 -21.15 5.51 36.92
CA ARG A 2 -19.78 5.26 36.42
C ARG A 2 -19.36 6.42 35.51
N LYS A 3 -18.29 7.16 35.85
CA LYS A 3 -17.75 8.22 34.99
C LYS A 3 -17.12 7.57 33.76
N PHE A 4 -17.82 7.60 32.63
CA PHE A 4 -17.29 7.16 31.34
C PHE A 4 -16.05 8.02 31.01
N ASN A 5 -14.90 7.38 30.82
CA ASN A 5 -13.64 8.06 30.55
C ASN A 5 -13.61 8.57 29.10
N LEU A 6 -14.24 9.73 28.87
CA LEU A 6 -14.46 10.36 27.56
C LEU A 6 -13.17 10.53 26.72
N ASN A 7 -12.01 10.69 27.36
CA ASN A 7 -10.71 10.86 26.69
C ASN A 7 -10.21 9.57 25.99
N ARG A 8 -10.63 8.37 26.43
CA ARG A 8 -10.31 7.11 25.74
C ARG A 8 -11.23 6.91 24.53
N VAL A 9 -12.52 7.20 24.69
CA VAL A 9 -13.54 7.10 23.63
C VAL A 9 -13.23 8.03 22.46
N GLY A 10 -12.72 9.24 22.72
CA GLY A 10 -12.30 10.17 21.67
C GLY A 10 -11.11 9.66 20.83
N LYS A 11 -10.17 8.91 21.41
CA LYS A 11 -9.07 8.29 20.65
C LYS A 11 -9.59 7.15 19.77
N TYR A 12 -10.43 6.27 20.31
CA TYR A 12 -11.03 5.17 19.54
C TYR A 12 -11.99 5.67 18.44
N ALA A 13 -12.74 6.74 18.70
CA ALA A 13 -13.58 7.38 17.69
C ALA A 13 -12.75 8.01 16.55
N ARG A 14 -11.61 8.61 16.86
CA ARG A 14 -10.66 9.11 15.84
C ARG A 14 -10.08 7.96 15.02
N TYR A 15 -9.66 6.87 15.66
CA TYR A 15 -9.18 5.68 14.95
C TYR A 15 -10.26 5.05 14.06
N ALA A 16 -11.50 4.96 14.54
CA ALA A 16 -12.63 4.49 13.77
C ALA A 16 -12.95 5.41 12.58
N TYR A 17 -12.88 6.73 12.76
CA TYR A 17 -13.05 7.70 11.68
C TYR A 17 -11.98 7.56 10.60
N PHE A 18 -10.70 7.43 10.97
CA PHE A 18 -9.62 7.18 10.01
C PHE A 18 -9.76 5.83 9.31
N ALA A 19 -10.19 4.78 10.02
CA ALA A 19 -10.44 3.47 9.42
C ALA A 19 -11.60 3.53 8.41
N MET A 20 -12.71 4.17 8.76
CA MET A 20 -13.84 4.36 7.84
C MET A 20 -13.47 5.22 6.64
N ALA A 21 -12.71 6.31 6.83
CA ALA A 21 -12.23 7.15 5.74
C ALA A 21 -11.25 6.38 4.81
N SER A 22 -10.40 5.53 5.37
CA SER A 22 -9.54 4.67 4.55
C SER A 22 -10.33 3.62 3.76
N ALA A 23 -11.38 3.05 4.36
CA ALA A 23 -12.25 2.09 3.70
C ALA A 23 -13.07 2.72 2.57
N THR A 24 -13.56 3.94 2.75
CA THR A 24 -14.28 4.65 1.68
C THR A 24 -13.35 5.01 0.54
N LEU A 25 -12.13 5.50 0.82
CA LEU A 25 -11.14 5.80 -0.22
C LEU A 25 -10.71 4.56 -1.03
N LEU A 26 -10.62 3.39 -0.38
CA LEU A 26 -10.31 2.12 -1.03
C LEU A 26 -11.48 1.54 -1.83
N ALA A 27 -12.72 1.94 -1.54
CA ALA A 27 -13.92 1.49 -2.25
C ALA A 27 -14.26 2.32 -3.50
N ILE A 28 -13.74 3.55 -3.62
CA ILE A 28 -13.92 4.44 -4.79
C ILE A 28 -13.53 3.77 -6.13
N PRO A 29 -12.40 3.04 -6.26
CA PRO A 29 -12.05 2.39 -7.53
C PRO A 29 -13.02 1.29 -7.98
N CYS A 30 -13.88 0.76 -7.11
CA CYS A 30 -14.90 -0.25 -7.47
C CYS A 30 -16.01 0.33 -8.39
N PHE A 31 -16.20 1.65 -8.40
CA PHE A 31 -17.25 2.34 -9.17
C PHE A 31 -16.69 3.18 -10.33
N ALA A 32 -15.47 2.90 -10.80
CA ALA A 32 -14.80 3.74 -11.80
C ALA A 32 -15.14 3.41 -13.27
N SER A 33 -15.80 2.28 -13.56
CA SER A 33 -16.20 1.96 -14.95
C SER A 33 -17.40 2.81 -15.35
N THR A 34 -17.17 3.74 -16.28
CA THR A 34 -18.22 4.62 -16.81
C THR A 34 -18.95 4.00 -18.00
N GLY A 35 -18.40 2.92 -18.57
CA GLY A 35 -18.96 2.22 -19.75
C GLY A 35 -18.79 3.00 -21.06
N VAL A 36 -18.00 4.08 -21.04
CA VAL A 36 -17.73 4.95 -22.20
C VAL A 36 -16.28 4.74 -22.61
N ALA A 37 -16.07 4.03 -23.73
CA ALA A 37 -14.74 3.64 -24.21
C ALA A 37 -13.78 4.84 -24.41
N GLU A 38 -14.31 6.02 -24.76
CA GLU A 38 -13.54 7.25 -24.96
C GLU A 38 -12.93 7.78 -23.64
N ILE A 39 -13.56 7.51 -22.51
CA ILE A 39 -13.12 7.92 -21.17
C ILE A 39 -12.25 6.83 -20.54
N ASP A 40 -12.59 5.57 -20.75
CA ASP A 40 -11.91 4.44 -20.11
C ASP A 40 -10.51 4.19 -20.72
N THR A 41 -10.32 4.46 -22.02
CA THR A 41 -9.03 4.25 -22.72
C THR A 41 -7.87 5.08 -22.14
N PRO A 42 -7.96 6.42 -22.00
CA PRO A 42 -6.88 7.20 -21.40
C PRO A 42 -6.65 6.85 -19.93
N ILE A 43 -7.70 6.50 -19.18
CA ILE A 43 -7.60 6.08 -17.78
C ILE A 43 -6.81 4.77 -17.67
N ASN A 44 -7.08 3.77 -18.51
CA ASN A 44 -6.38 2.49 -18.50
C ASN A 44 -4.89 2.61 -18.87
N ASN A 45 -4.55 3.52 -19.79
CA ASN A 45 -3.15 3.83 -20.13
C ASN A 45 -2.42 4.53 -18.97
N LEU A 46 -3.09 5.47 -18.29
CA LEU A 46 -2.56 6.13 -17.09
C LEU A 46 -2.37 5.15 -15.93
N LEU A 47 -3.32 4.22 -15.72
CA LEU A 47 -3.19 3.16 -14.71
C LEU A 47 -2.02 2.23 -15.02
N THR A 48 -1.84 1.84 -16.28
CA THR A 48 -0.70 1.03 -16.71
C THR A 48 0.63 1.74 -16.46
N MET A 49 0.70 3.05 -16.73
CA MET A 49 1.85 3.88 -16.40
C MET A 49 2.10 3.93 -14.88
N PHE A 50 1.04 4.11 -14.07
CA PHE A 50 1.13 4.18 -12.62
C PHE A 50 1.59 2.84 -12.00
N PHE A 51 1.03 1.71 -12.42
CA PHE A 51 1.49 0.39 -11.99
C PHE A 51 2.92 0.08 -12.44
N GLY A 52 3.31 0.54 -13.63
CA GLY A 52 4.69 0.49 -14.10
C GLY A 52 5.65 1.29 -13.20
N LEU A 53 5.28 2.51 -12.82
CA LEU A 53 6.05 3.34 -11.89
C LEU A 53 6.14 2.70 -10.49
N LEU A 54 5.03 2.17 -9.96
CA LEU A 54 5.02 1.47 -8.67
C LEU A 54 5.97 0.27 -8.64
N LYS A 55 6.06 -0.48 -9.74
CA LYS A 55 7.01 -1.59 -9.86
C LYS A 55 8.46 -1.11 -9.76
N VAL A 56 8.79 0.00 -10.44
CA VAL A 56 10.13 0.60 -10.36
C VAL A 56 10.43 1.08 -8.94
N VAL A 57 9.48 1.73 -8.28
CA VAL A 57 9.61 2.16 -6.87
C VAL A 57 9.77 0.96 -5.93
N GLY A 58 9.04 -0.14 -6.16
CA GLY A 58 9.16 -1.38 -5.40
C GLY A 58 10.56 -1.99 -5.47
N ILE A 59 11.19 -1.96 -6.65
CA ILE A 59 12.58 -2.40 -6.84
C ILE A 59 13.53 -1.51 -6.03
N PHE A 60 13.36 -0.18 -6.08
CA PHE A 60 14.19 0.75 -5.31
C PHE A 60 14.11 0.52 -3.80
N VAL A 61 12.89 0.34 -3.25
CA VAL A 61 12.68 0.07 -1.81
C VAL A 61 13.24 -1.29 -1.41
N GLY A 62 13.10 -2.30 -2.28
CA GLY A 62 13.71 -3.62 -2.07
C GLY A 62 15.24 -3.57 -2.01
N LEU A 63 15.87 -2.82 -2.92
CA LEU A 63 17.32 -2.61 -2.93
C LEU A 63 17.78 -1.84 -1.68
N PHE A 64 17.04 -0.83 -1.24
CA PHE A 64 17.34 -0.12 0.00
C PHE A 64 17.25 -1.04 1.22
N GLY A 65 16.26 -1.93 1.27
CA GLY A 65 16.15 -2.96 2.30
C GLY A 65 17.36 -3.90 2.32
N LEU A 66 17.86 -4.29 1.15
CA LEU A 66 19.07 -5.12 1.03
C LEU A 66 20.31 -4.41 1.61
N VAL A 67 20.51 -3.12 1.31
CA VAL A 67 21.62 -2.31 1.84
C VAL A 67 21.63 -2.33 3.38
N GLN A 68 20.45 -2.24 4.00
CA GLN A 68 20.33 -2.30 5.46
C GLN A 68 20.68 -3.68 6.02
N ILE A 69 20.28 -4.77 5.36
CA ILE A 69 20.64 -6.14 5.77
C ILE A 69 22.15 -6.37 5.67
N VAL A 70 22.78 -5.92 4.58
CA VAL A 70 24.22 -6.06 4.36
C VAL A 70 24.99 -5.30 5.46
N MET A 71 24.61 -4.06 5.75
CA MET A 71 25.23 -3.29 6.83
C MET A 71 24.95 -3.91 8.21
N ALA A 72 23.77 -4.46 8.42
CA ALA A 72 23.44 -5.15 9.66
C ALA A 72 24.26 -6.44 9.87
N GLY A 73 24.74 -7.06 8.79
CA GLY A 73 25.67 -8.19 8.83
C GLY A 73 27.04 -7.84 9.42
N PHE A 74 27.53 -6.62 9.16
CA PHE A 74 28.81 -6.15 9.70
C PHE A 74 28.70 -5.58 11.13
N SER A 75 27.55 -5.05 11.53
CA SER A 75 27.41 -4.33 12.81
C SER A 75 26.68 -5.10 13.92
N HIS A 76 26.21 -6.33 13.67
CA HIS A 76 25.42 -7.14 14.62
C HIS A 76 24.22 -6.38 15.24
N ASP A 77 23.71 -5.37 14.53
CA ASP A 77 22.62 -4.50 14.97
C ASP A 77 21.27 -5.04 14.49
N SER A 78 20.50 -5.56 15.44
CA SER A 78 19.18 -6.15 15.26
C SER A 78 18.18 -5.20 14.58
N THR A 79 18.34 -3.89 14.74
CA THR A 79 17.42 -2.88 14.20
C THR A 79 17.54 -2.75 12.69
N LYS A 80 18.77 -2.77 12.17
CA LYS A 80 19.06 -2.68 10.74
C LYS A 80 18.63 -3.94 9.99
N ARG A 81 18.66 -5.10 10.67
CA ARG A 81 18.10 -6.36 10.15
C ARG A 81 16.58 -6.27 9.98
N ILE A 82 15.87 -5.78 11.00
CA ILE A 82 14.39 -5.71 10.97
C ILE A 82 13.90 -4.69 9.95
N ILE A 83 14.55 -3.53 9.85
CA ILE A 83 14.21 -2.48 8.87
C ILE A 83 14.54 -2.94 7.44
N GLY A 84 15.66 -3.63 7.27
CA GLY A 84 16.04 -4.19 5.97
C GLY A 84 15.06 -5.25 5.49
N VAL A 85 14.68 -6.20 6.35
CA VAL A 85 13.72 -7.26 6.00
C VAL A 85 12.33 -6.71 5.72
N THR A 86 11.85 -5.75 6.51
CA THR A 86 10.53 -5.13 6.28
C THR A 86 10.49 -4.31 4.99
N CYS A 87 11.58 -3.60 4.62
CA CYS A 87 11.68 -2.92 3.33
C CYS A 87 11.71 -3.90 2.14
N ILE A 88 12.35 -5.06 2.28
CA ILE A 88 12.33 -6.10 1.22
C ILE A 88 10.93 -6.66 1.03
N ILE A 89 10.21 -6.97 2.12
CA ILE A 89 8.83 -7.46 2.05
C ILE A 89 7.90 -6.39 1.45
N GLY A 90 8.06 -5.13 1.86
CA GLY A 90 7.31 -4.00 1.30
C GLY A 90 7.60 -3.77 -0.19
N GLY A 91 8.88 -3.74 -0.58
CA GLY A 91 9.32 -3.59 -1.97
C GLY A 91 8.83 -4.73 -2.86
N PHE A 92 8.87 -5.97 -2.37
CA PHE A 92 8.31 -7.13 -3.05
C PHE A 92 6.81 -6.95 -3.28
N THR A 93 6.06 -6.59 -2.25
CA THR A 93 4.60 -6.38 -2.37
C THR A 93 4.26 -5.29 -3.39
N LEU A 94 5.03 -4.21 -3.46
CA LEU A 94 4.86 -3.14 -4.46
C LEU A 94 5.17 -3.61 -5.89
N CYS A 95 6.22 -4.40 -6.10
CA CYS A 95 6.54 -5.00 -7.41
C CYS A 95 5.42 -5.89 -7.96
N PHE A 96 4.71 -6.55 -7.05
CA PHE A 96 3.63 -7.48 -7.37
C PHE A 96 2.24 -6.85 -7.27
N ALA A 97 2.11 -5.55 -6.99
CA ALA A 97 0.83 -4.89 -6.76
C ALA A 97 -0.18 -5.09 -7.91
N GLN A 98 0.26 -4.93 -9.17
CA GLN A 98 -0.60 -5.17 -10.34
C GLN A 98 -1.02 -6.64 -10.47
N GLN A 99 -0.09 -7.58 -10.23
CA GLN A 99 -0.36 -9.02 -10.32
C GLN A 99 -1.30 -9.49 -9.20
N ILE A 100 -1.15 -8.94 -7.99
CA ILE A 100 -2.04 -9.19 -6.86
C ILE A 100 -3.44 -8.66 -7.17
N LEU A 101 -3.56 -7.48 -7.78
CA LEU A 101 -4.84 -6.89 -8.15
C LEU A 101 -5.60 -7.77 -9.15
N THR A 102 -4.90 -8.26 -10.17
CA THR A 102 -5.46 -9.21 -11.15
C THR A 102 -5.85 -10.53 -10.48
N PHE A 103 -5.05 -11.03 -9.54
CA PHE A 103 -5.34 -12.26 -8.80
C PHE A 103 -6.60 -12.16 -7.93
N LEU A 104 -6.88 -10.99 -7.36
CA LEU A 104 -8.08 -10.73 -6.56
C LEU A 104 -9.36 -10.56 -7.39
N GLY A 105 -9.30 -10.76 -8.71
CA GLY A 105 -10.48 -10.71 -9.58
C GLY A 105 -10.89 -9.30 -9.99
N MET A 106 -10.10 -8.29 -9.66
CA MET A 106 -10.27 -6.93 -10.19
C MET A 106 -9.61 -6.85 -11.57
N THR A 107 -10.19 -7.55 -12.54
CA THR A 107 -9.79 -7.42 -13.94
C THR A 107 -10.43 -6.16 -14.50
N THR A 108 -9.61 -5.18 -14.86
CA THR A 108 -10.03 -4.09 -15.74
C THR A 108 -10.28 -4.70 -17.12
N ALA A 109 -11.54 -4.84 -17.49
CA ALA A 109 -11.93 -4.92 -18.91
C ALA A 109 -11.93 -3.51 -19.50
#